data_AF-A0A354UP77-F1
#
_entry.id   AF-A0A354UP77-F1
#
_cell.length_a   1.000
_cell.length_b   1.000
_cell.length_c   1.000
_cell.angle_alpha   90.00
_cell.angle_beta   90.00
_cell.angle_gamma   90.00
#
_symmetry.space_group_name_H-M   'P 1'
#
loop_
_entity.id
_entity.type
_entity.pdbx_description
1 polymer ?
#
loop_
_entity_poly.entity_id
_entity_poly.type
_entity_poly.pdbx_seq_one_letter_code
_entity_poly.pdbx_strand_id
1 'polypeptide(L)'
;MKKFFSEFLTFIKRGNVLDMAVGVIVGSAFTAIVTALSNGILKPLINWVLALVGGDSNALESAYTILKPTYTVNEAGEKILDLANSVYIDWGAFLSAIINFILIAFVVFCIVKAINKARELADVDAMMTEKVQKKLDADEKLSDAEEKWLKRYTKRYPDKAPKKTEVVVEEPVVEEPTKTEKLLEDILNELKANTENKG
;
A
#
# COMPACT_ATOMS: atom_id res chain seq x y z
N MET A 1 -25.04 25.76 6.74
CA MET A 1 -23.73 25.07 6.78
C MET A 1 -23.80 23.62 7.30
N LYS A 2 -24.42 23.33 8.46
CA LYS A 2 -24.51 21.95 8.98
C LYS A 2 -25.15 20.94 7.99
N LYS A 3 -26.17 21.38 7.24
CA LYS A 3 -26.86 20.54 6.23
C LYS A 3 -25.95 20.13 5.06
N PHE A 4 -25.16 21.07 4.55
CA PHE A 4 -24.17 20.83 3.50
C PHE A 4 -23.06 19.86 3.95
N PHE A 5 -22.49 20.03 5.14
CA PHE A 5 -21.48 19.11 5.68
C PHE A 5 -22.05 17.71 5.94
N SER A 6 -23.31 17.59 6.36
CA SER A 6 -23.99 16.31 6.49
C SER A 6 -24.17 15.62 5.14
N GLU A 7 -24.63 16.36 4.13
CA GLU A 7 -24.81 15.84 2.76
C GLU A 7 -23.46 15.45 2.13
N PHE A 8 -22.41 16.24 2.36
CA PHE A 8 -21.04 15.94 1.94
C PHE A 8 -20.47 14.70 2.64
N LEU A 9 -20.66 14.58 3.96
CA LEU A 9 -20.23 13.40 4.71
C LEU A 9 -20.95 12.13 4.23
N THR A 10 -22.25 12.22 3.96
CA THR A 10 -23.03 11.12 3.36
C THR A 10 -22.55 10.78 1.95
N PHE A 11 -22.11 11.76 1.17
CA PHE A 11 -21.55 11.55 -0.16
C PHE A 11 -20.20 10.81 -0.12
N ILE A 12 -19.25 11.22 0.72
CA ILE A 12 -17.93 10.54 0.82
C ILE A 12 -18.04 9.14 1.44
N LYS A 13 -19.05 8.90 2.29
CA LYS A 13 -19.37 7.58 2.85
C LYS A 13 -19.87 6.57 1.81
N ARG A 14 -20.09 6.98 0.56
CA ARG A 14 -20.52 6.10 -0.54
C ARG A 14 -19.45 5.07 -0.95
N GLY A 15 -18.29 5.03 -0.28
CA GLY A 15 -17.24 3.99 -0.37
C GLY A 15 -16.48 4.02 -1.71
N ASN A 16 -17.18 3.72 -2.79
CA ASN A 16 -16.69 3.73 -4.16
C ASN A 16 -16.04 5.06 -4.59
N VAL A 17 -16.52 6.19 -4.04
CA VAL A 17 -15.98 7.53 -4.32
C VAL A 17 -14.69 7.79 -3.53
N LEU A 18 -14.63 7.33 -2.28
CA LEU A 18 -13.48 7.55 -1.40
C LEU A 18 -12.26 6.77 -1.92
N ASP A 19 -12.44 5.49 -2.27
CA ASP A 19 -11.36 4.64 -2.76
C ASP A 19 -10.83 5.12 -4.11
N MET A 20 -11.71 5.56 -5.02
CA MET A 20 -11.29 6.21 -6.26
C MET A 20 -10.53 7.51 -6.00
N ALA A 21 -11.01 8.36 -5.09
CA ALA A 21 -10.38 9.64 -4.78
C ALA A 21 -8.98 9.46 -4.17
N VAL A 22 -8.83 8.53 -3.23
CA VAL A 22 -7.54 8.18 -2.63
C VAL A 22 -6.59 7.65 -3.71
N GLY A 23 -7.06 6.78 -4.60
CA GLY A 23 -6.27 6.26 -5.72
C GLY A 23 -5.74 7.35 -6.65
N VAL A 24 -6.57 8.34 -7.01
CA VAL A 24 -6.16 9.47 -7.88
C VAL A 24 -5.17 10.39 -7.17
N ILE A 25 -5.41 10.72 -5.89
CA ILE A 25 -4.52 11.60 -5.12
C ILE A 25 -3.14 10.96 -4.96
N VAL A 26 -3.10 9.70 -4.49
CA VAL A 26 -1.84 8.96 -4.31
C VAL A 26 -1.14 8.75 -5.65
N GLY A 27 -1.89 8.43 -6.71
CA GLY A 27 -1.34 8.29 -8.07
C GLY A 27 -0.66 9.57 -8.56
N SER A 28 -1.32 10.72 -8.44
CA SER A 28 -0.76 12.01 -8.87
C SER A 28 0.49 12.41 -8.08
N ALA A 29 0.48 12.24 -6.76
CA ALA A 29 1.62 12.52 -5.89
C ALA A 29 2.80 11.59 -6.20
N PHE A 30 2.53 10.30 -6.43
CA PHE A 30 3.56 9.34 -6.78
C PHE A 30 4.20 9.64 -8.15
N THR A 31 3.40 9.95 -9.17
CA THR A 31 3.92 10.37 -10.49
C THR A 31 4.80 11.61 -10.38
N ALA A 32 4.47 12.56 -9.50
CA ALA A 32 5.32 13.73 -9.25
C ALA A 32 6.68 13.36 -8.65
N ILE A 33 6.72 12.42 -7.69
CA ILE A 33 7.97 11.92 -7.09
C ILE A 33 8.83 11.23 -8.16
N VAL A 34 8.23 10.39 -9.00
CA VAL A 34 8.93 9.69 -10.08
C VAL A 34 9.47 10.67 -11.12
N THR A 35 8.68 11.69 -11.46
CA THR A 35 9.09 12.75 -12.40
C THR A 35 10.24 13.57 -11.81
N ALA A 36 10.20 13.91 -10.53
CA ALA A 36 11.29 14.61 -9.84
C ALA A 36 12.57 13.77 -9.79
N LEU A 37 12.47 12.47 -9.56
CA LEU A 37 13.59 11.53 -9.61
C LEU A 37 14.19 11.44 -11.02
N SER A 38 13.33 11.31 -12.04
CA SER A 38 13.75 11.26 -13.44
C SER A 38 14.47 12.54 -13.85
N ASN A 39 13.84 13.70 -13.62
CA ASN A 39 14.36 15.00 -14.01
C ASN A 39 15.59 15.42 -13.19
N GLY A 40 15.57 15.18 -11.87
CA GLY A 40 16.59 15.68 -10.95
C GLY A 40 17.81 14.79 -10.79
N ILE A 41 17.66 13.46 -10.97
CA ILE A 41 18.75 12.51 -10.75
C ILE A 41 19.13 11.79 -12.05
N LEU A 42 18.16 11.33 -12.82
CA LEU A 42 18.46 10.49 -13.98
C LEU A 42 18.84 11.27 -15.22
N LYS A 43 18.20 12.40 -15.53
CA LYS A 43 18.67 13.27 -16.61
C LYS A 43 20.14 13.66 -16.49
N PRO A 44 20.63 14.17 -15.35
CA PRO A 44 22.05 14.50 -15.22
C PRO A 44 22.96 13.27 -15.29
N LEU A 45 22.52 12.10 -14.77
CA LEU A 45 23.25 10.84 -14.94
C LEU A 45 23.34 10.40 -16.40
N ILE A 46 22.24 10.48 -17.15
CA ILE A 46 22.18 10.11 -18.57
C ILE A 46 23.03 11.08 -19.38
N ASN A 47 22.92 12.39 -19.12
CA ASN A 47 23.76 13.40 -19.76
C ASN A 47 25.24 13.17 -19.49
N TRP A 48 25.62 12.83 -18.24
CA TRP A 48 26.99 12.51 -17.89
C TRP A 48 27.52 11.26 -18.61
N VAL A 49 26.71 10.21 -18.71
CA VAL A 49 27.07 9.00 -19.47
C VAL A 49 27.21 9.28 -20.97
N LEU A 50 26.29 10.07 -21.55
CA LEU A 50 26.41 10.48 -22.95
C LEU A 50 27.63 11.37 -23.19
N ALA A 51 27.97 12.26 -22.26
CA ALA A 51 29.17 13.09 -22.33
C ALA A 51 30.45 12.24 -22.40
N LEU A 52 30.49 11.14 -21.64
CA LEU A 52 31.63 10.24 -21.60
C LEU A 52 31.79 9.41 -22.90
N VAL A 53 30.69 9.18 -23.63
CA VAL A 53 30.68 8.41 -24.88
C VAL A 53 30.77 9.32 -26.13
N GLY A 54 30.29 10.56 -26.06
CA GLY A 54 30.08 11.46 -27.21
C GLY A 54 30.57 12.90 -27.02
N GLY A 55 31.27 13.21 -25.94
CA GLY A 55 31.99 14.48 -25.73
C GLY A 55 31.15 15.68 -25.26
N ASP A 56 29.84 15.68 -25.49
CA ASP A 56 28.99 16.82 -25.13
C ASP A 56 28.11 16.54 -23.91
N SER A 57 28.34 17.32 -22.85
CA SER A 57 27.66 17.18 -21.55
C SER A 57 26.19 17.60 -21.54
N ASN A 58 25.74 18.27 -22.61
CA ASN A 58 24.39 18.79 -22.75
C ASN A 58 23.67 18.25 -24.00
N ALA A 59 24.07 17.09 -24.54
CA ALA A 59 23.53 16.55 -25.80
C ALA A 59 22.00 16.44 -25.85
N LEU A 60 21.33 16.25 -24.71
CA LEU A 60 19.87 16.23 -24.63
C LEU A 60 19.28 17.64 -24.63
N GLU A 61 19.91 18.61 -23.98
CA GLU A 61 19.47 20.01 -23.95
C GLU A 61 19.91 20.81 -25.17
N SER A 62 20.83 20.33 -26.00
CA SER A 62 21.24 21.03 -27.23
C SER A 62 20.57 20.49 -28.49
N ALA A 63 19.71 19.47 -28.36
CA ALA A 63 18.99 18.85 -29.46
C ALA A 63 17.76 19.68 -29.90
N TYR A 64 18.02 20.91 -30.37
CA TYR A 64 17.01 21.79 -30.94
C TYR A 64 17.21 21.94 -32.44
N THR A 65 16.15 21.79 -33.22
CA THR A 65 16.12 22.25 -34.62
C THR A 65 15.33 23.54 -34.68
N ILE A 66 15.99 24.65 -35.04
CA ILE A 66 15.33 25.96 -35.16
C ILE A 66 14.87 26.14 -36.61
N LEU A 67 13.55 26.28 -36.81
CA LEU A 67 12.94 26.46 -38.13
C LEU A 67 12.85 27.94 -38.50
N LYS A 68 12.71 28.83 -37.51
CA LYS A 68 12.80 30.28 -37.70
C LYS A 68 13.45 30.92 -36.47
N PRO A 69 14.73 31.35 -36.57
CA PRO A 69 15.37 32.03 -35.46
C PRO A 69 14.86 33.47 -35.36
N THR A 70 14.40 33.85 -34.17
CA THR A 70 14.14 35.25 -33.82
C THR A 70 15.15 35.61 -32.74
N TYR A 71 15.85 36.72 -32.94
CA TYR A 71 16.85 37.18 -31.99
C TYR A 71 16.31 38.40 -31.26
N THR A 72 16.37 38.39 -29.94
CA THR A 72 16.26 39.61 -29.13
C THR A 72 17.66 40.16 -28.93
N VAL A 73 17.79 41.49 -28.93
CA VAL A 73 19.06 42.17 -28.70
C VAL A 73 19.06 42.57 -27.23
N ASN A 74 19.97 41.99 -26.44
CA ASN A 74 20.19 42.46 -25.07
C ASN A 74 20.84 43.85 -25.08
N GLU A 75 20.83 44.55 -23.93
CA GLU A 75 21.46 45.87 -23.78
C GLU A 75 22.95 45.91 -24.16
N ALA A 76 23.62 44.76 -24.24
CA ALA A 76 25.01 44.58 -24.70
C ALA A 76 25.18 44.39 -26.22
N GLY A 77 24.11 44.41 -27.01
CA GLY A 77 24.16 44.26 -28.48
C GLY A 77 24.31 42.83 -28.99
N GLU A 78 24.30 41.83 -28.11
CA GLU A 78 24.38 40.41 -28.47
C GLU A 78 23.02 39.87 -28.91
N LYS A 79 22.99 39.15 -30.04
CA LYS A 79 21.80 38.50 -30.59
C LYS A 79 21.55 37.20 -29.84
N ILE A 80 20.67 37.22 -28.85
CA ILE A 80 20.27 36.04 -28.11
C ILE A 80 19.05 35.43 -28.82
N LEU A 81 19.08 34.12 -29.01
CA LEU A 81 17.94 33.36 -29.53
C LEU A 81 16.77 33.49 -28.57
N ASP A 82 15.71 34.15 -29.02
CA ASP A 82 14.48 34.23 -28.28
C ASP A 82 13.67 32.95 -28.51
N LEU A 83 13.83 31.98 -27.61
CA LEU A 83 13.05 30.75 -27.62
C LEU A 83 11.53 31.02 -27.49
N ALA A 84 11.10 32.14 -26.92
CA ALA A 84 9.67 32.42 -26.80
C ALA A 84 9.00 32.84 -28.13
N ASN A 85 9.76 33.48 -29.03
CA ASN A 85 9.27 33.97 -30.32
C ASN A 85 9.80 33.17 -31.53
N SER A 86 10.72 32.24 -31.31
CA SER A 86 11.26 31.38 -32.36
C SER A 86 10.44 30.10 -32.49
N VAL A 87 10.32 29.62 -33.73
CA VAL A 87 9.69 28.33 -34.01
C VAL A 87 10.81 27.29 -34.03
N TYR A 88 10.82 26.41 -33.03
CA TYR A 88 11.81 25.34 -32.90
C TYR A 88 11.14 24.02 -32.49
N ILE A 89 11.82 22.91 -32.81
CA ILE A 89 11.46 21.57 -32.37
C ILE A 89 12.48 21.15 -31.31
N ASP A 90 11.98 20.84 -30.10
CA ASP A 90 12.76 20.33 -28.98
C ASP A 90 12.81 18.80 -29.01
N TRP A 91 13.82 18.25 -29.70
CA TRP A 91 14.06 16.81 -29.70
C TRP A 91 14.56 16.31 -28.34
N GLY A 92 15.19 17.20 -27.58
CA GLY A 92 15.66 16.96 -26.22
C GLY A 92 14.55 16.65 -25.23
N ALA A 93 13.58 17.55 -25.13
CA ALA A 93 12.39 17.38 -24.30
C ALA A 93 11.56 16.17 -24.75
N PHE A 94 11.49 15.90 -26.05
CA PHE A 94 10.78 14.73 -26.56
C PHE A 94 11.45 13.42 -26.12
N LEU A 95 12.77 13.29 -26.30
CA LEU A 95 13.51 12.09 -25.86
C LEU A 95 13.47 11.96 -24.34
N SER A 96 13.59 13.08 -23.61
CA SER A 96 13.38 13.13 -22.18
C SER A 96 11.99 12.63 -21.76
N ALA A 97 10.93 12.99 -22.48
CA ALA A 97 9.58 12.55 -22.17
C ALA A 97 9.42 11.04 -22.39
N ILE A 98 10.03 10.48 -23.44
CA ILE A 98 10.08 9.03 -23.69
C ILE A 98 10.77 8.30 -22.54
N ILE A 99 11.93 8.81 -22.09
CA ILE A 99 12.67 8.22 -20.97
C ILE A 99 11.83 8.25 -19.69
N ASN A 100 11.18 9.39 -19.40
CA ASN A 100 10.30 9.51 -18.23
C ASN A 100 9.12 8.54 -18.30
N PHE A 101 8.51 8.37 -19.48
CA PHE A 101 7.42 7.43 -19.69
C PHE A 101 7.84 5.97 -19.41
N ILE A 102 8.98 5.54 -19.98
CA ILE A 102 9.52 4.19 -19.77
C ILE A 102 9.82 3.96 -18.29
N LEU A 103 10.36 4.98 -17.61
CA LEU A 103 10.69 4.89 -16.20
C LEU A 103 9.44 4.75 -15.33
N ILE A 104 8.44 5.60 -15.54
CA ILE A 104 7.16 5.51 -14.81
C ILE A 104 6.55 4.12 -15.00
N ALA A 105 6.54 3.62 -16.24
CA ALA A 105 6.05 2.27 -16.54
C ALA A 105 6.83 1.18 -15.77
N PHE A 106 8.17 1.29 -15.73
CA PHE A 106 9.02 0.35 -14.99
C PHE A 106 8.76 0.38 -13.48
N VAL A 107 8.66 1.57 -12.89
CA VAL A 107 8.40 1.72 -11.45
C VAL A 107 7.02 1.17 -11.08
N VAL A 108 5.99 1.49 -11.87
CA VAL A 108 4.63 0.94 -11.67
C VAL A 108 4.65 -0.58 -11.80
N PHE A 109 5.36 -1.14 -12.79
CA PHE A 109 5.53 -2.58 -12.93
C PHE A 109 6.18 -3.22 -11.70
N CYS A 110 7.24 -2.61 -11.14
CA CYS A 110 7.88 -3.09 -9.92
C CYS A 110 6.90 -3.12 -8.73
N ILE A 111 6.07 -2.10 -8.56
CA ILE A 111 5.06 -2.03 -7.49
C ILE A 111 4.01 -3.11 -7.69
N VAL A 112 3.44 -3.23 -8.89
CA VAL A 112 2.44 -4.27 -9.20
C VAL A 112 3.03 -5.66 -8.97
N LYS A 113 4.27 -5.90 -9.37
CA LYS A 113 4.97 -7.16 -9.12
C LYS A 113 5.17 -7.44 -7.62
N ALA A 114 5.53 -6.42 -6.84
CA ALA A 114 5.68 -6.56 -5.39
C ALA A 114 4.35 -6.89 -4.70
N ILE A 115 3.27 -6.21 -5.08
CA ILE A 115 1.92 -6.45 -4.55
C ILE A 115 1.43 -7.84 -4.95
N ASN A 116 1.58 -8.23 -6.21
CA ASN A 116 1.16 -9.54 -6.69
C ASN A 116 1.91 -10.67 -5.96
N LYS A 117 3.22 -10.51 -5.76
CA LYS A 117 4.03 -11.47 -4.99
C LYS A 117 3.62 -11.55 -3.52
N ALA A 118 3.28 -10.42 -2.90
CA ALA A 118 2.81 -10.39 -1.52
C ALA A 118 1.45 -11.10 -1.36
N ARG A 119 0.53 -10.90 -2.31
CA ARG A 119 -0.77 -11.59 -2.34
C ARG A 119 -0.62 -13.09 -2.53
N GLU A 120 0.22 -13.51 -3.47
CA GLU A 120 0.50 -14.93 -3.72
C GLU A 120 1.01 -15.66 -2.46
N LEU A 121 1.92 -15.03 -1.70
CA LEU A 121 2.41 -15.59 -0.43
C LEU A 121 1.30 -15.72 0.62
N ALA A 122 0.40 -14.74 0.71
CA ALA A 122 -0.72 -14.79 1.64
C ALA A 122 -1.73 -15.89 1.29
N ASP A 123 -2.03 -16.07 0.01
CA ASP A 123 -2.94 -17.12 -0.47
C ASP A 123 -2.34 -18.52 -0.25
N VAL A 124 -1.03 -18.69 -0.50
CA VAL A 124 -0.32 -19.96 -0.23
C VAL A 124 -0.37 -20.30 1.26
N ASP A 125 -0.11 -19.34 2.15
CA ASP A 125 -0.18 -19.56 3.60
C ASP A 125 -1.61 -19.91 4.05
N ALA A 126 -2.64 -19.28 3.47
CA ALA A 126 -4.04 -19.61 3.76
C ALA A 126 -4.40 -21.05 3.34
N MET A 127 -4.04 -21.46 2.11
CA MET A 127 -4.30 -22.82 1.61
C MET A 127 -3.55 -23.88 2.42
N MET A 128 -2.30 -23.62 2.80
CA MET A 128 -1.51 -24.55 3.62
C MET A 128 -2.08 -24.67 5.03
N THR A 129 -2.56 -23.56 5.62
CA THR A 129 -3.23 -23.56 6.92
C THR A 129 -4.48 -24.44 6.89
N GLU A 130 -5.34 -24.28 5.87
CA GLU A 130 -6.56 -25.09 5.70
C GLU A 130 -6.24 -26.58 5.53
N LYS A 131 -5.26 -26.92 4.67
CA LYS A 131 -4.83 -28.31 4.45
C LYS A 131 -4.27 -28.96 5.71
N VAL A 132 -3.41 -28.25 6.44
CA VAL A 132 -2.80 -28.73 7.68
C VAL A 132 -3.87 -28.90 8.76
N GLN A 133 -4.80 -27.95 8.88
CA GLN A 133 -5.92 -28.05 9.83
C GLN A 133 -6.78 -29.29 9.55
N LYS A 134 -7.18 -29.50 8.29
CA LYS A 134 -7.99 -30.67 7.89
C LYS A 134 -7.30 -32.00 8.21
N LYS A 135 -5.98 -32.09 8.04
CA LYS A 135 -5.20 -33.29 8.38
C LYS A 135 -5.06 -33.48 9.89
N LEU A 136 -4.85 -32.41 10.64
CA LEU A 136 -4.80 -32.44 12.11
C LEU A 136 -6.13 -32.91 12.70
N ASP A 137 -7.26 -32.43 12.17
CA ASP A 137 -8.60 -32.82 12.62
C ASP A 137 -8.96 -34.27 12.23
N ALA A 138 -8.43 -34.75 11.09
CA ALA A 138 -8.58 -36.14 10.64
C ALA A 138 -7.61 -37.13 11.31
N ASP A 139 -6.77 -36.64 12.24
CA ASP A 139 -5.63 -37.38 12.84
C ASP A 139 -4.72 -38.05 11.79
N GLU A 140 -4.63 -37.44 10.61
CA GLU A 140 -3.83 -37.91 9.48
C GLU A 140 -2.38 -37.43 9.63
N LYS A 141 -1.42 -38.29 9.28
CA LYS A 141 -0.01 -37.92 9.33
C LYS A 141 0.29 -36.79 8.35
N LEU A 142 0.93 -35.74 8.85
CA LEU A 142 1.45 -34.64 8.04
C LEU A 142 2.64 -35.11 7.22
N SER A 143 2.74 -34.64 5.98
CA SER A 143 3.92 -34.84 5.13
C SER A 143 5.10 -34.03 5.68
N ASP A 144 6.33 -34.50 5.46
CA ASP A 144 7.57 -33.77 5.81
C ASP A 144 7.59 -32.31 5.34
N ALA A 145 6.96 -32.03 4.20
CA ALA A 145 6.82 -30.68 3.64
C ALA A 145 5.85 -29.81 4.47
N GLU A 146 4.75 -30.39 4.96
CA GLU A 146 3.73 -29.73 5.77
C GLU A 146 4.26 -29.47 7.18
N GLU A 147 4.98 -30.42 7.79
CA GLU A 147 5.63 -30.20 9.07
C GLU A 147 6.68 -29.09 9.01
N LYS A 148 7.51 -29.08 7.95
CA LYS A 148 8.54 -28.06 7.75
C LYS A 148 7.92 -26.68 7.47
N TRP A 149 6.78 -26.64 6.76
CA TRP A 149 6.01 -25.42 6.61
C TRP A 149 5.42 -24.98 7.95
N LEU A 150 4.75 -25.88 8.69
CA LEU A 150 4.12 -25.59 9.98
C LEU A 150 5.14 -25.04 10.98
N LYS A 151 6.33 -25.63 11.10
CA LYS A 151 7.42 -25.13 11.94
C LYS A 151 7.87 -23.71 11.56
N ARG A 152 7.89 -23.37 10.27
CA ARG A 152 8.24 -22.02 9.81
C ARG A 152 7.10 -21.04 10.01
N TYR A 153 5.86 -21.49 9.81
CA TYR A 153 4.65 -20.70 9.96
C TYR A 153 4.40 -20.36 11.43
N THR A 154 4.45 -21.34 12.34
CA THR A 154 4.32 -21.13 13.79
C THR A 154 5.42 -20.21 14.34
N LYS A 155 6.64 -20.29 13.80
CA LYS A 155 7.74 -19.38 14.17
C LYS A 155 7.46 -17.93 13.77
N ARG A 156 6.75 -17.71 12.66
CA ARG A 156 6.45 -16.38 12.12
C ARG A 156 5.12 -15.82 12.65
N TYR A 157 4.18 -16.70 12.96
CA TYR A 157 2.83 -16.41 13.47
C TYR A 157 2.43 -17.43 14.55
N PRO A 158 2.94 -17.29 15.79
CA PRO A 158 2.69 -18.26 16.86
C PRO A 158 1.21 -18.37 17.23
N ASP A 159 0.46 -17.26 17.18
CA ASP A 159 -0.94 -17.21 17.62
C ASP A 159 -1.94 -17.76 16.59
N LYS A 160 -1.54 -17.85 15.31
CA LYS A 160 -2.42 -18.24 14.19
C LYS A 160 -2.12 -19.64 13.65
N ALA A 161 -1.27 -20.39 14.35
CA ALA A 161 -0.88 -21.72 13.94
C ALA A 161 -2.09 -22.67 13.94
N PRO A 162 -2.28 -23.50 12.90
CA PRO A 162 -3.27 -24.56 12.94
C PRO A 162 -2.90 -25.54 14.06
N LYS A 163 -3.83 -25.78 14.96
CA LYS A 163 -3.68 -26.69 16.10
C LYS A 163 -4.70 -27.81 15.91
N LYS A 164 -4.34 -29.02 16.33
CA LYS A 164 -5.32 -30.09 16.46
C LYS A 164 -6.47 -29.54 17.29
N THR A 165 -7.69 -29.64 16.78
CA THR A 165 -8.88 -29.39 17.59
C THR A 165 -8.91 -30.50 18.62
N GLU A 166 -8.12 -30.36 19.68
CA GLU A 166 -8.33 -31.12 20.89
C GLU A 166 -9.78 -30.83 21.25
N VAL A 167 -10.58 -31.88 21.45
CA VAL A 167 -11.83 -31.76 22.19
C VAL A 167 -11.38 -31.29 23.58
N VAL A 168 -11.20 -29.98 23.71
CA VAL A 168 -11.17 -29.31 24.99
C VAL A 168 -12.58 -29.55 25.48
N VAL A 169 -12.73 -30.60 26.30
CA VAL A 169 -13.67 -30.49 27.40
C VAL A 169 -13.18 -29.25 28.12
N GLU A 170 -13.73 -28.09 27.73
CA GLU A 170 -13.64 -26.90 28.55
C GLU A 170 -14.22 -27.38 29.87
N GLU A 171 -13.36 -27.57 30.88
CA GLU A 171 -13.85 -27.39 32.24
C GLU A 171 -14.59 -26.06 32.18
N PRO A 172 -15.90 -26.06 32.47
CA PRO A 172 -16.70 -24.87 32.26
C PRO A 172 -16.00 -23.74 33.01
N VAL A 173 -15.68 -22.67 32.27
CA VAL A 173 -15.26 -21.42 32.88
C VAL A 173 -16.33 -21.13 33.93
N VAL A 174 -15.99 -21.30 35.21
CA VAL A 174 -16.84 -20.86 36.30
C VAL A 174 -16.79 -19.34 36.19
N GLU A 175 -17.73 -18.78 35.42
CA GLU A 175 -18.01 -17.37 35.43
C GLU A 175 -18.25 -17.01 36.90
N GLU A 176 -17.41 -16.14 37.48
CA GLU A 176 -17.73 -15.57 38.78
C GLU A 176 -19.15 -15.01 38.68
N PRO A 177 -20.07 -15.37 39.60
CA PRO A 177 -21.47 -15.03 39.43
C PRO A 177 -21.59 -13.54 39.24
N THR A 178 -22.32 -13.17 38.18
CA THR A 178 -22.53 -11.77 37.83
C THR A 178 -23.08 -11.05 39.06
N LYS A 179 -22.73 -9.77 39.25
CA LYS A 179 -23.16 -9.00 40.45
C LYS A 179 -24.65 -9.13 40.74
N THR A 180 -25.47 -9.29 39.70
CA THR A 180 -26.91 -9.53 39.79
C THR A 180 -27.25 -10.85 40.47
N GLU A 181 -26.55 -11.94 40.17
CA GLU A 181 -26.78 -13.26 40.76
C GLU A 181 -26.37 -13.30 42.24
N LYS A 182 -25.25 -12.67 42.60
CA LYS A 182 -24.86 -12.49 44.02
C LYS A 182 -25.90 -11.67 44.80
N LEU A 183 -26.43 -10.60 44.20
CA LEU A 183 -27.49 -9.80 44.84
C LEU A 183 -28.79 -10.59 45.01
N LEU A 184 -29.12 -11.46 44.07
CA LEU A 184 -30.31 -12.32 44.16
C LEU A 184 -30.15 -13.40 45.24
N GLU A 185 -28.95 -13.97 45.39
CA GLU A 185 -28.64 -14.89 46.49
C GLU A 185 -28.69 -14.19 47.86
N ASP A 186 -28.13 -12.99 47.98
CA ASP A 186 -28.18 -12.21 49.22
C ASP A 186 -29.63 -11.86 49.61
N ILE A 187 -30.45 -11.41 48.65
CA ILE A 187 -31.87 -11.13 48.89
C ILE A 187 -32.61 -12.40 49.32
N LEU A 188 -32.34 -13.54 48.69
CA LEU A 188 -32.99 -14.80 49.03
C LEU A 188 -32.64 -15.27 50.46
N ASN A 189 -31.38 -15.09 50.86
CA ASN A 189 -30.91 -15.44 52.20
C ASN A 189 -31.49 -14.51 53.27
N GLU A 190 -31.57 -13.21 53.01
CA GLU A 190 -32.25 -12.25 53.90
C GLU A 190 -33.74 -12.57 54.07
N LEU A 191 -34.43 -12.96 53.00
CA LEU A 191 -35.84 -13.34 53.08
C LEU A 191 -36.06 -14.60 53.91
N LYS A 192 -35.20 -15.62 53.76
CA LYS A 192 -35.26 -16.85 54.57
C LYS A 192 -35.05 -16.55 56.05
N ALA A 193 -34.02 -15.77 56.39
CA ALA A 193 -33.74 -15.36 57.77
C ALA A 193 -34.92 -14.57 58.38
N ASN A 194 -35.61 -13.75 57.59
CA ASN A 194 -36.74 -12.96 58.07
C ASN A 194 -38.06 -13.76 58.16
N THR A 195 -38.18 -14.86 57.40
CA THR A 195 -39.28 -15.83 57.56
C THR A 195 -39.08 -16.74 58.76
N GLU A 196 -37.84 -17.09 59.12
CA GLU A 196 -37.54 -17.87 60.33
C GLU A 196 -37.72 -17.03 61.60
N ASN A 197 -37.47 -15.72 61.54
CA ASN A 197 -37.64 -14.81 62.68
C ASN A 197 -39.09 -14.30 62.88
N LYS A 198 -40.05 -14.78 62.07
CA LYS A 198 -41.49 -14.43 62.17
C LYS A 198 -42.40 -15.63 62.50
N GLY A 199 -41.83 -16.80 62.82
CA GLY A 199 -42.53 -17.93 63.43
C GLY A 199 -42.30 -17.96 64.94
#